data_AF-A0A1C7MLE3-F1
#
_entry.id   AF-A0A1C7MLE3-F1
#
_cell.length_a   1.000
_cell.length_b   1.000
_cell.length_c   1.000
_cell.angle_alpha   90.00
_cell.angle_beta   90.00
_cell.angle_gamma   90.00
#
_symmetry.space_group_name_H-M   'P 1'
#
loop_
_entity.id
_entity.type
_entity.pdbx_description
1 polymer ?
#
loop_
_entity_poly.entity_id
_entity_poly.type
_entity_poly.pdbx_seq_one_letter_code
_entity_poly.pdbx_strand_id
1 'polypeptide(L)' 'MHPAIDGPSIAIVTDGKGGVEWGDGEGLDISEGDVFFVGAGTEMKMVAKGEANGQLVIHRAFVEA' A
#
# COMPACT_ATOMS: atom_id res chain seq x y z
N MET A 1 -1.59 -4.20 -10.08
CA MET A 1 -2.60 -3.44 -9.33
C MET A 1 -3.17 -4.37 -8.26
N HIS A 2 -3.22 -3.91 -7.01
CA HIS A 2 -3.89 -4.60 -5.92
C HIS A 2 -5.35 -4.11 -5.89
N PRO A 3 -6.34 -5.02 -5.97
CA PRO A 3 -7.74 -4.65 -6.17
C PRO A 3 -8.28 -3.69 -5.10
N ALA A 4 -9.25 -2.90 -5.55
CA ALA A 4 -10.14 -2.15 -4.68
C ALA A 4 -10.91 -3.09 -3.75
N ILE A 5 -11.20 -2.60 -2.54
CA ILE A 5 -11.97 -3.29 -1.50
C ILE A 5 -13.17 -2.42 -1.15
N ASP A 6 -14.35 -3.02 -0.96
CA ASP A 6 -15.63 -2.30 -0.79
C ASP A 6 -15.79 -1.63 0.60
N GLY A 7 -14.91 -1.95 1.55
CA GLY A 7 -14.84 -1.27 2.84
C GLY A 7 -13.46 -0.65 3.13
N PRO A 8 -13.38 0.13 4.23
CA PRO A 8 -12.15 0.81 4.62
C PRO A 8 -11.07 -0.18 5.06
N SER A 9 -9.82 0.27 4.99
CA SER A 9 -8.69 -0.55 5.44
C SER A 9 -7.54 0.27 6.00
N ILE A 10 -6.74 -0.38 6.85
CA ILE A 10 -5.48 0.15 7.38
C ILE A 10 -4.36 -0.74 6.86
N ALA A 11 -3.32 -0.12 6.30
CA ALA A 11 -2.12 -0.80 5.83
C ALA A 11 -0.91 -0.39 6.67
N ILE A 12 -0.05 -1.36 6.98
CA ILE A 12 1.23 -1.17 7.66
C ILE A 12 2.36 -1.76 6.82
N VAL A 13 3.45 -1.01 6.68
CA VAL A 13 4.69 -1.52 6.08
C VAL A 13 5.52 -2.17 7.18
N THR A 14 5.78 -3.47 7.04
CA THR A 14 6.53 -4.24 8.05
C THR A 14 7.95 -4.57 7.63
N ASP A 15 8.31 -4.34 6.37
CA ASP A 15 9.67 -4.51 5.87
C ASP A 15 9.88 -3.71 4.57
N GLY A 16 11.05 -3.09 4.44
CA GLY A 16 11.49 -2.43 3.22
C GLY A 16 10.93 -1.02 2.99
N LYS A 17 11.03 -0.55 1.74
CA LYS A 17 10.56 0.78 1.31
C LYS A 17 10.08 0.78 -0.13
N GLY A 18 9.27 1.76 -0.50
CA GLY A 18 8.66 1.80 -1.82
C GLY A 18 7.79 3.02 -2.05
N GLY A 19 6.91 2.90 -3.04
CA GLY A 19 5.84 3.83 -3.29
C GLY A 19 4.50 3.11 -3.43
N VAL A 20 3.43 3.76 -3.00
CA VAL A 20 2.05 3.39 -3.32
C VAL A 20 1.49 4.44 -4.26
N GLU A 21 0.91 4.03 -5.38
CA GLU A 21 0.24 4.92 -6.34
C GLU A 21 -1.25 4.58 -6.42
N TRP A 22 -2.11 5.58 -6.59
CA TRP A 22 -3.56 5.42 -6.79
C TRP A 22 -4.11 6.52 -7.72
N GLY A 23 -5.30 6.27 -8.28
CA GLY A 23 -5.98 7.22 -9.17
C GLY A 23 -5.13 7.64 -10.37
N ASP A 24 -5.22 8.92 -10.74
CA ASP A 24 -4.54 9.52 -11.89
C ASP A 24 -3.11 10.00 -11.57
N GLY A 25 -2.35 9.19 -10.81
CA GLY A 25 -0.94 9.43 -10.53
C GLY A 25 -0.64 10.09 -9.19
N GLU A 26 -1.58 10.08 -8.25
CA GLU A 26 -1.27 10.37 -6.86
C GLU A 26 -0.43 9.23 -6.27
N GLY A 27 0.47 9.56 -5.34
CA GLY A 27 1.28 8.56 -4.70
C GLY A 27 1.90 9.00 -3.38
N LEU A 28 2.32 8.00 -2.60
CA LEU A 28 2.94 8.13 -1.30
C LEU A 28 4.23 7.31 -1.28
N ASP A 29 5.34 7.94 -0.93
CA ASP A 29 6.55 7.20 -0.56
C ASP A 29 6.36 6.60 0.84
N ILE A 30 6.73 5.32 0.97
CA ILE A 30 6.51 4.53 2.18
C ILE A 30 7.78 3.77 2.60
N SER A 31 7.91 3.53 3.89
CA SER A 31 9.01 2.83 4.53
C SER A 31 8.52 2.03 5.73
N GLU A 32 9.34 1.07 6.19
CA GLU A 32 9.04 0.25 7.37
C GLU A 32 8.57 1.11 8.56
N GLY A 33 7.45 0.70 9.16
CA GLY A 33 6.80 1.41 10.25
C GLY A 33 5.71 2.38 9.80
N ASP A 34 5.63 2.75 8.52
CA ASP A 34 4.57 3.61 8.03
C ASP A 34 3.21 2.89 8.06
N VAL A 35 2.20 3.62 8.55
CA VAL A 35 0.81 3.18 8.61
C VAL A 35 -0.06 4.18 7.87
N PHE A 36 -0.89 3.70 6.95
CA PHE A 36 -1.78 4.55 6.16
C PHE A 36 -3.18 3.97 6.03
N PHE A 37 -4.15 4.88 5.90
CA PHE A 37 -5.54 4.55 5.66
C PHE A 37 -5.80 4.44 4.16
N VAL A 38 -6.60 3.46 3.76
CA VAL A 38 -7.02 3.27 2.37
C VAL A 38 -8.54 3.28 2.33
N GLY A 39 -9.09 4.24 1.58
CA GLY A 39 -10.51 4.38 1.38
C GLY A 39 -11.13 3.20 0.64
N ALA A 40 -12.43 2.99 0.87
CA ALA A 40 -13.21 2.02 0.10
C ALA A 40 -13.18 2.35 -1.39
N GLY A 41 -13.12 1.33 -2.24
CA GLY A 41 -13.06 1.48 -3.70
C GLY A 41 -11.70 1.94 -4.24
N THR A 42 -10.69 2.17 -3.40
CA THR A 42 -9.36 2.62 -3.86
C THR A 42 -8.50 1.44 -4.33
N GLU A 43 -8.21 1.41 -5.63
CA GLU A 43 -7.20 0.53 -6.23
C GLU A 43 -5.80 1.10 -6.00
N MET A 44 -4.84 0.23 -5.67
CA MET A 44 -3.47 0.65 -5.35
C MET A 44 -2.43 -0.09 -6.18
N LYS A 45 -1.34 0.59 -6.49
CA LYS A 45 -0.14 0.00 -7.07
C LYS A 45 1.02 0.16 -6.10
N MET A 46 1.61 -0.95 -5.69
CA MET A 46 2.83 -0.94 -4.89
C MET A 46 4.06 -1.08 -5.79
N VAL A 47 5.08 -0.27 -5.53
CA VAL A 47 6.37 -0.32 -6.21
C VAL A 47 7.47 -0.42 -5.16
N ALA A 48 8.15 -1.56 -5.08
CA ALA A 48 9.32 -1.71 -4.23
C ALA A 48 10.45 -0.81 -4.74
N LYS A 49 11.12 -0.12 -3.82
CA LYS A 49 12.30 0.72 -4.11
C LYS A 49 13.43 0.26 -3.19
N GLY A 50 14.64 0.07 -3.71
CA GLY A 50 15.77 -0.35 -2.88
C GLY A 50 16.76 -1.22 -3.63
N GLU A 51 17.49 -2.06 -2.89
CA GLU A 51 18.45 -2.99 -3.47
C GLU A 51 17.75 -4.02 -4.36
N ALA A 52 18.49 -4.58 -5.33
CA ALA A 52 17.95 -5.50 -6.34
C ALA A 52 17.26 -6.75 -5.77
N ASN A 53 17.54 -7.09 -4.49
CA ASN A 53 16.94 -8.22 -3.77
C ASN A 53 16.17 -7.78 -2.52
N GLY A 54 15.90 -6.48 -2.36
CA GLY A 54 15.06 -5.97 -1.27
C GLY A 54 13.60 -6.35 -1.49
N GLN A 55 12.88 -6.63 -0.41
CA GLN A 55 11.44 -6.86 -0.44
C GLN A 55 10.70 -5.62 0.08
N LEU A 56 9.43 -5.47 -0.30
CA LEU A 56 8.49 -4.54 0.30
C LEU A 56 7.33 -5.36 0.83
N VAL A 57 7.14 -5.37 2.15
CA VAL A 57 6.08 -6.14 2.81
C VAL A 57 5.07 -5.19 3.43
N ILE A 58 3.83 -5.31 2.98
CA ILE A 58 2.71 -4.50 3.46
C ILE A 58 1.60 -5.45 3.91
N HIS A 59 1.14 -5.28 5.15
CA HIS A 59 -0.05 -5.95 5.67
C HIS A 59 -1.23 -5.00 5.66
N ARG A 60 -2.35 -5.43 5.08
CA ARG A 60 -3.59 -4.65 4.98
C ARG A 60 -4.69 -5.34 5.77
N ALA A 61 -5.17 -4.72 6.83
CA ALA A 61 -6.36 -5.12 7.55
C ALA A 61 -7.57 -4.39 6.94
N PHE A 62 -8.59 -5.14 6.54
CA PHE A 62 -9.76 -4.61 5.84
C PHE A 62 -11.05 -5.24 6.34
N VAL A 63 -12.17 -4.59 6.02
CA VAL A 63 -13.53 -5.11 6.22
C VAL A 63 -14.31 -4.96 4.92
N GLU A 64 -15.22 -5.89 4.64
CA GLU A 64 -16.13 -5.88 3.49
C GLU A 64 -17.56 -6.12 3.98
N ALA A 65 -18.55 -5.67 3.20
CA ALA A 65 -19.97 -5.81 3.49
C ALA A 65 -20.54 -7.15 2.98
#